data_AF-A0A0D2HE88-F1
#
_entry.id   AF-A0A0D2HE88-F1
#
_cell.length_a   1.000
_cell.length_b   1.000
_cell.length_c   1.000
_cell.angle_alpha   90.00
_cell.angle_beta   90.00
_cell.angle_gamma   90.00
#
_symmetry.space_group_name_H-M   'P 1'
#
loop_
_entity.id
_entity.type
_entity.pdbx_description
1 polymer ?
#
loop_
_entity_poly.entity_id
_entity_poly.type
_entity_poly.pdbx_seq_one_letter_code
_entity_poly.pdbx_strand_id
1 'polypeptide(L)'
;MSAIQKNVESASEAYPSLFTQGHLALPPAKKYLVLTCMDARIDPAQAFGINLGDAHVIRNLLGTQEIVLVKHTGCGMLTFKNEDAQGLVEKNLGSDALAELKSRQLDFLPFSDREGAVRKDVQYLSDSKLVPNNITISGWIYQHLRELLNALLSNWRTMANRTTEKAQEERPSQKSSSCGGDVKPVEPRTSETSTTTTTPPDHLALEQFNALICGDGWKSLDEPPPLPFDVRHHTLSVSIFTVLVLAECCFLPIALYYGLSKGTNMRSGIYFAIITSLFGFVTGYEFGVRSWRLIRPSDQYRPLFGSPRFWGLDSTQYVLMTPFTVMTIILIIFSIPHYPSVRALALPMPVGMIVTGVILVVNGWAAHHHWTLRYFRLSSHVKNSICPPLTFCLFEDICAVDGKGGKNFRTAALVRYHASPRFRALLMHLLWFWSVPAIVIGAVLIVAIYLTSDDIAYGIGWGAPTVWAVIWTWITVGWARRALAIERKTWSSDRLQSTQGLT
;
A
#
# COMPACT_ATOMS: atom_id res chain seq x y z
N MET A 1 -30.96 43.22 -16.09
CA MET A 1 -30.59 41.80 -16.31
C MET A 1 -31.81 40.99 -16.70
N SER A 2 -31.71 40.17 -17.74
CA SER A 2 -32.75 39.21 -18.15
C SER A 2 -32.95 38.12 -17.09
N ALA A 3 -34.06 37.38 -17.15
CA ALA A 3 -34.28 36.24 -16.26
C ALA A 3 -33.18 35.17 -16.42
N ILE A 4 -32.67 35.00 -17.64
CA ILE A 4 -31.56 34.09 -17.97
C ILE A 4 -30.27 34.59 -17.28
N GLN A 5 -29.97 35.88 -17.38
CA GLN A 5 -28.79 36.48 -16.74
C GLN A 5 -28.83 36.34 -15.21
N LYS A 6 -30.00 36.56 -14.58
CA LYS A 6 -30.16 36.36 -13.13
C LYS A 6 -29.95 34.90 -12.71
N ASN A 7 -30.41 33.95 -13.53
CA ASN A 7 -30.20 32.52 -13.28
C ASN A 7 -28.72 32.11 -13.42
N VAL A 8 -28.01 32.65 -14.41
CA VAL A 8 -26.57 32.42 -14.57
C VAL A 8 -25.79 32.99 -13.40
N GLU A 9 -26.13 34.20 -12.94
CA GLU A 9 -25.51 34.86 -11.80
C GLU A 9 -25.70 34.05 -10.50
N SER A 10 -26.95 33.71 -10.15
CA SER A 10 -27.24 32.97 -8.92
C SER A 10 -26.62 31.55 -8.91
N ALA A 11 -26.64 30.85 -10.05
CA ALA A 11 -25.98 29.55 -10.18
C ALA A 11 -24.46 29.67 -10.07
N SER A 12 -23.88 30.76 -10.60
CA SER A 12 -22.44 31.03 -10.53
C SER A 12 -21.97 31.43 -9.14
N GLU A 13 -22.84 31.97 -8.27
CA GLU A 13 -22.51 32.23 -6.86
C GLU A 13 -22.47 30.94 -6.04
N ALA A 14 -23.38 29.99 -6.32
CA ALA A 14 -23.46 28.73 -5.59
C ALA A 14 -22.35 27.74 -5.98
N TYR A 15 -22.03 27.64 -7.27
CA TYR A 15 -21.13 26.60 -7.79
C TYR A 15 -19.69 26.64 -7.24
N PRO A 16 -19.01 27.80 -7.08
CA PRO A 16 -17.66 27.86 -6.53
C PRO A 16 -17.54 27.26 -5.12
N SER A 17 -18.57 27.40 -4.28
CA SER A 17 -18.58 26.83 -2.93
C SER A 17 -18.58 25.29 -2.92
N LEU A 18 -19.07 24.67 -3.99
CA LEU A 18 -19.14 23.22 -4.19
C LEU A 18 -17.97 22.68 -5.02
N PHE A 19 -17.20 23.55 -5.67
CA PHE A 19 -16.15 23.17 -6.62
C PHE A 19 -14.82 22.85 -5.93
N THR A 20 -14.42 21.59 -5.93
CA THR A 20 -13.18 21.11 -5.26
C THR A 20 -12.02 20.82 -6.22
N GLN A 21 -12.25 20.92 -7.53
CA GLN A 21 -11.33 20.44 -8.57
C GLN A 21 -10.46 21.53 -9.20
N GLY A 22 -10.17 22.62 -8.48
CA GLY A 22 -9.32 23.73 -8.94
C GLY A 22 -7.82 23.41 -9.06
N HIS A 23 -7.44 22.13 -8.97
CA HIS A 23 -6.08 21.64 -9.14
C HIS A 23 -5.85 20.90 -10.47
N LEU A 24 -6.89 20.72 -11.26
CA LEU A 24 -6.79 20.10 -12.57
C LEU A 24 -5.88 20.93 -13.49
N ALA A 25 -5.08 20.24 -14.29
CA ALA A 25 -4.14 20.86 -15.23
C ALA A 25 -4.88 21.46 -16.43
N LEU A 26 -4.25 22.45 -17.08
CA LEU A 26 -4.78 23.11 -18.27
C LEU A 26 -5.00 22.15 -19.46
N PRO A 27 -4.05 21.28 -19.83
CA PRO A 27 -4.27 20.32 -20.92
C PRO A 27 -5.24 19.19 -20.52
N PRO A 28 -6.13 18.74 -21.42
CA PRO A 28 -7.04 17.63 -21.13
C PRO A 28 -6.30 16.35 -20.75
N ALA A 29 -6.66 15.77 -19.61
CA ALA A 29 -5.98 14.60 -19.03
C ALA A 29 -5.99 13.39 -19.95
N LYS A 30 -7.08 13.20 -20.70
CA LYS A 30 -7.26 12.05 -21.60
C LYS A 30 -6.95 12.36 -23.07
N LYS A 31 -6.50 13.58 -23.37
CA LYS A 31 -6.01 14.01 -24.70
C LYS A 31 -6.97 13.74 -25.87
N TYR A 32 -8.28 13.96 -25.67
CA TYR A 32 -9.26 13.90 -26.75
C TYR A 32 -10.14 15.15 -26.81
N LEU A 33 -10.80 15.34 -27.95
CA LEU A 33 -11.69 16.46 -28.28
C LEU A 33 -13.05 15.91 -28.69
N VAL A 34 -14.12 16.44 -28.10
CA VAL A 34 -15.49 16.17 -28.53
C VAL A 34 -15.99 17.36 -29.34
N LEU A 35 -16.27 17.15 -30.61
CA LEU A 35 -16.94 18.13 -31.47
C LEU A 35 -18.41 17.69 -31.62
N THR A 36 -19.35 18.50 -31.12
CA THR A 36 -20.77 18.14 -31.07
C THR A 36 -21.69 19.33 -31.35
N CYS A 37 -23.00 19.11 -31.35
CA CYS A 37 -24.01 20.16 -31.60
C CYS A 37 -24.22 21.06 -30.36
N MET A 38 -24.65 22.31 -30.55
CA MET A 38 -25.07 23.20 -29.46
C MET A 38 -26.48 22.94 -28.91
N ASP A 39 -27.14 21.89 -29.39
CA ASP A 39 -28.48 21.48 -28.94
C ASP A 39 -28.59 21.54 -27.40
N ALA A 40 -29.48 22.41 -26.90
CA ALA A 40 -29.63 22.67 -25.47
C ALA A 40 -30.06 21.42 -24.68
N ARG A 41 -30.57 20.38 -25.36
CA ARG A 41 -30.94 19.09 -24.75
C ARG A 41 -29.75 18.18 -24.49
N ILE A 42 -28.59 18.49 -25.10
CA ILE A 42 -27.36 17.74 -24.92
C ILE A 42 -26.50 18.48 -23.90
N ASP A 43 -26.36 17.88 -22.72
CA ASP A 43 -25.22 18.13 -21.83
C ASP A 43 -24.08 17.18 -22.26
N PRO A 44 -23.03 17.66 -22.94
CA PRO A 44 -21.98 16.78 -23.46
C PRO A 44 -21.23 16.03 -22.36
N ALA A 45 -21.10 16.63 -21.17
CA ALA A 45 -20.40 15.99 -20.07
C ALA A 45 -21.17 14.78 -19.56
N GLN A 46 -22.49 14.92 -19.38
CA GLN A 46 -23.36 13.82 -18.98
C GLN A 46 -23.59 12.81 -20.11
N ALA A 47 -23.88 13.27 -21.33
CA ALA A 47 -24.22 12.43 -22.46
C ALA A 47 -23.06 11.55 -22.93
N PHE A 48 -21.82 12.04 -22.81
CA PHE A 48 -20.62 11.32 -23.26
C PHE A 48 -19.71 10.88 -22.10
N GLY A 49 -20.13 11.06 -20.84
CA GLY A 49 -19.37 10.65 -19.66
C GLY A 49 -18.01 11.34 -19.51
N ILE A 50 -17.95 12.63 -19.86
CA ILE A 50 -16.73 13.46 -19.79
C ILE A 50 -16.66 14.07 -18.38
N ASN A 51 -15.64 13.71 -17.60
CA ASN A 51 -15.41 14.37 -16.31
C ASN A 51 -14.68 15.70 -16.52
N LEU A 52 -14.75 16.58 -15.52
CA LEU A 52 -13.98 17.83 -15.51
C LEU A 52 -12.50 17.55 -15.74
N GLY A 53 -11.92 18.24 -16.73
CA GLY A 53 -10.51 18.09 -17.14
C GLY A 53 -10.21 16.92 -18.09
N ASP A 54 -11.17 16.06 -18.45
CA ASP A 54 -10.90 14.89 -19.31
C ASP A 54 -10.64 15.27 -20.78
N ALA A 55 -11.47 16.15 -21.35
CA ALA A 55 -11.50 16.47 -22.78
C ALA A 55 -11.88 17.93 -23.06
N HIS A 56 -11.45 18.43 -24.21
CA HIS A 56 -12.03 19.65 -24.78
C HIS A 56 -13.39 19.32 -25.43
N VAL A 57 -14.35 20.25 -25.34
CA VAL A 57 -15.67 20.12 -25.98
C VAL A 57 -15.96 21.37 -26.81
N ILE A 58 -16.18 21.21 -28.11
CA ILE A 58 -16.54 22.27 -29.05
C ILE A 58 -17.98 22.04 -29.53
N ARG A 59 -18.79 23.10 -29.58
CA ARG A 59 -20.23 23.06 -29.94
C ARG A 59 -20.57 24.06 -31.06
N ASN A 60 -21.48 23.71 -31.99
CA ASN A 60 -21.90 24.59 -33.12
C ASN A 60 -23.45 24.69 -33.32
N LEU A 61 -23.92 25.77 -33.98
CA LEU A 61 -25.18 26.54 -33.84
C LEU A 61 -26.55 25.98 -34.29
N LEU A 62 -27.62 26.29 -33.51
CA LEU A 62 -29.06 26.41 -33.89
C LEU A 62 -29.89 27.35 -32.97
N GLY A 63 -30.54 28.40 -33.50
CA GLY A 63 -31.84 28.94 -33.01
C GLY A 63 -31.94 29.79 -31.71
N THR A 64 -30.84 30.31 -31.15
CA THR A 64 -30.87 31.06 -29.88
C THR A 64 -31.27 32.54 -30.01
N GLN A 65 -31.92 33.09 -28.98
CA GLN A 65 -32.38 34.50 -28.93
C GLN A 65 -31.56 35.40 -27.98
N GLU A 66 -30.63 34.82 -27.20
CA GLU A 66 -29.71 35.55 -26.31
C GLU A 66 -28.34 34.86 -26.34
N ILE A 67 -27.25 35.65 -26.32
CA ILE A 67 -25.87 35.18 -26.28
C ILE A 67 -25.23 35.63 -24.97
N VAL A 68 -24.76 34.66 -24.18
CA VAL A 68 -23.96 34.88 -22.98
C VAL A 68 -22.54 34.42 -23.27
N LEU A 69 -21.62 35.39 -23.44
CA LEU A 69 -20.21 35.14 -23.70
C LEU A 69 -19.45 35.11 -22.38
N VAL A 70 -18.82 33.98 -22.05
CA VAL A 70 -18.10 33.80 -20.78
C VAL A 70 -16.65 33.43 -21.05
N LYS A 71 -15.71 34.24 -20.55
CA LYS A 71 -14.29 33.84 -20.40
C LYS A 71 -14.01 33.53 -18.93
N HIS A 72 -12.84 33.00 -18.60
CA HIS A 72 -12.53 32.60 -17.22
C HIS A 72 -11.13 33.03 -16.75
N THR A 73 -10.91 33.07 -15.43
CA THR A 73 -9.57 33.19 -14.83
C THR A 73 -8.74 31.93 -15.10
N GLY A 74 -7.41 32.07 -15.13
CA GLY A 74 -6.51 30.94 -15.34
C GLY A 74 -6.61 30.30 -16.73
N CYS A 75 -7.06 31.05 -17.75
CA CYS A 75 -7.17 30.54 -19.13
C CYS A 75 -5.80 30.33 -19.78
N GLY A 76 -5.57 29.16 -20.38
CA GLY A 76 -4.32 28.85 -21.08
C GLY A 76 -4.05 29.74 -22.29
N MET A 77 -5.09 30.34 -22.89
CA MET A 77 -4.96 31.27 -24.02
C MET A 77 -4.25 32.59 -23.68
N LEU A 78 -4.03 32.86 -22.38
CA LEU A 78 -3.21 33.97 -21.88
C LEU A 78 -1.72 33.63 -21.82
N THR A 79 -1.34 32.36 -21.93
CA THR A 79 0.01 31.88 -21.59
C THR A 79 0.91 31.66 -22.80
N PHE A 80 0.45 31.93 -24.02
CA PHE A 80 1.22 31.72 -25.23
C PHE A 80 0.81 32.69 -26.35
N LYS A 81 1.69 32.88 -27.33
CA LYS A 81 1.42 33.59 -28.58
C LYS A 81 1.31 32.61 -29.76
N ASN A 82 0.81 33.09 -30.90
CA ASN A 82 0.67 32.27 -32.10
C ASN A 82 2.01 31.66 -32.53
N GLU A 83 3.11 32.39 -32.36
CA GLU A 83 4.46 31.91 -32.70
C GLU A 83 4.87 30.72 -31.80
N ASP A 84 4.52 30.76 -30.51
CA ASP A 84 4.81 29.68 -29.56
C ASP A 84 4.03 28.40 -29.92
N ALA A 85 2.76 28.56 -30.31
CA ALA A 85 1.92 27.45 -30.75
C ALA A 85 2.42 26.85 -32.08
N GLN A 86 2.86 27.68 -33.02
CA GLN A 86 3.49 27.25 -34.27
C GLN A 86 4.77 26.45 -34.02
N GLY A 87 5.63 26.91 -33.10
CA GLY A 87 6.84 26.18 -32.72
C GLY A 87 6.55 24.83 -32.06
N LEU A 88 5.46 24.73 -31.27
CA LEU A 88 4.99 23.46 -30.71
C LEU A 88 4.48 22.49 -31.79
N VAL A 89 3.78 22.99 -32.80
CA VAL A 89 3.31 22.18 -33.94
C VAL A 89 4.50 21.63 -34.72
N GLU A 90 5.47 22.47 -35.07
CA GLU A 90 6.68 22.04 -35.78
C GLU A 90 7.46 20.99 -34.99
N LYS A 91 7.66 21.22 -33.69
CA LYS A 91 8.39 20.31 -32.80
C LYS A 91 7.71 18.95 -32.66
N ASN A 92 6.37 18.92 -32.57
CA ASN A 92 5.63 17.69 -32.27
C ASN A 92 5.15 16.95 -33.53
N LEU A 93 4.92 17.65 -34.64
CA LEU A 93 4.29 17.10 -35.85
C LEU A 93 5.15 17.30 -37.12
N GLY A 94 6.26 18.05 -37.05
CA GLY A 94 7.20 18.23 -38.16
C GLY A 94 6.93 19.46 -39.05
N SER A 95 7.83 19.71 -39.99
CA SER A 95 7.82 20.87 -40.90
C SER A 95 6.63 20.89 -41.87
N ASP A 96 6.14 19.71 -42.27
CA ASP A 96 5.03 19.58 -43.21
C ASP A 96 3.71 20.06 -42.57
N ALA A 97 3.49 19.73 -41.29
CA ALA A 97 2.35 20.20 -40.52
C ALA A 97 2.39 21.72 -40.29
N LEU A 98 3.59 22.30 -40.10
CA LEU A 98 3.76 23.75 -40.00
C LEU A 98 3.44 24.45 -41.34
N ALA A 99 3.83 23.86 -42.47
CA ALA A 99 3.53 24.39 -43.80
C ALA A 99 2.02 24.39 -44.07
N GLU A 100 1.32 23.32 -43.69
CA GLU A 100 -0.14 23.25 -43.78
C GLU A 100 -0.83 24.26 -42.87
N LEU A 101 -0.35 24.42 -41.64
CA LEU A 101 -0.90 25.40 -40.70
C LEU A 101 -0.77 26.84 -41.24
N LYS A 102 0.39 27.18 -41.82
CA LYS A 102 0.64 28.49 -42.44
C LYS A 102 -0.16 28.69 -43.73
N SER A 103 -0.32 27.66 -44.56
CA SER A 103 -1.09 27.76 -45.80
C SER A 103 -2.58 27.97 -45.55
N ARG A 104 -3.11 27.36 -44.48
CA ARG A 104 -4.49 27.53 -44.02
C ARG A 104 -4.74 28.82 -43.21
N GLN A 105 -3.70 29.60 -42.92
CA GLN A 105 -3.78 30.85 -42.15
C GLN A 105 -4.55 30.69 -40.83
N LEU A 106 -4.32 29.58 -40.13
CA LEU A 106 -5.02 29.28 -38.87
C LEU A 106 -4.48 30.16 -37.74
N ASP A 107 -5.38 30.93 -37.12
CA ASP A 107 -5.12 31.72 -35.93
C ASP A 107 -5.57 30.96 -34.68
N PHE A 108 -4.68 30.80 -33.69
CA PHE A 108 -5.03 30.17 -32.42
C PHE A 108 -5.79 31.14 -31.50
N LEU A 109 -5.88 32.42 -31.85
CA LEU A 109 -6.61 33.48 -31.13
C LEU A 109 -6.17 33.66 -29.66
N PRO A 110 -4.86 33.71 -29.33
CA PRO A 110 -4.42 34.07 -27.99
C PRO A 110 -4.76 35.53 -27.66
N PHE A 111 -4.88 35.86 -26.38
CA PHE A 111 -5.16 37.22 -25.93
C PHE A 111 -4.34 37.54 -24.69
N SER A 112 -3.96 38.81 -24.51
CA SER A 112 -3.12 39.26 -23.38
C SER A 112 -3.91 39.93 -22.26
N ASP A 113 -5.05 40.54 -22.58
CA ASP A 113 -5.97 41.14 -21.61
C ASP A 113 -7.32 40.43 -21.70
N ARG A 114 -7.73 39.84 -20.59
CA ARG A 114 -8.97 39.08 -20.48
C ARG A 114 -10.21 39.98 -20.59
N GLU A 115 -10.19 41.14 -19.93
CA GLU A 115 -11.34 42.05 -19.90
C GLU A 115 -11.53 42.72 -21.26
N GLY A 116 -10.42 43.17 -21.86
CA GLY A 116 -10.37 43.61 -23.24
C GLY A 116 -10.82 42.52 -24.23
N ALA A 117 -10.42 41.26 -24.04
CA ALA A 117 -10.85 40.16 -24.91
C ALA A 117 -12.36 39.88 -24.83
N VAL A 118 -12.97 39.92 -23.64
CA VAL A 118 -14.44 39.82 -23.51
C VAL A 118 -15.13 40.97 -24.24
N ARG A 119 -14.68 42.21 -24.04
CA ARG A 119 -15.25 43.38 -24.72
C ARG A 119 -15.09 43.29 -26.24
N LYS A 120 -13.93 42.87 -26.71
CA LYS A 120 -13.63 42.68 -28.13
C LYS A 120 -14.54 41.64 -28.76
N ASP A 121 -14.75 40.50 -28.11
CA ASP A 121 -15.61 39.44 -28.65
C ASP A 121 -17.10 39.83 -28.61
N VAL A 122 -17.54 40.52 -27.56
CA VAL A 122 -18.91 41.08 -27.49
C VAL A 122 -19.12 42.11 -28.60
N GLN A 123 -18.15 42.99 -28.84
CA GLN A 123 -18.20 43.97 -29.91
C GLN A 123 -18.20 43.29 -31.29
N TYR A 124 -17.33 42.31 -31.49
CA TYR A 124 -17.25 41.52 -32.73
C TYR A 124 -18.58 40.83 -33.06
N LEU A 125 -19.26 40.26 -32.06
CA LEU A 125 -20.58 39.64 -32.25
C LEU A 125 -21.67 40.69 -32.48
N SER A 126 -21.61 41.83 -31.79
CA SER A 126 -22.58 42.93 -31.96
C SER A 126 -22.49 43.60 -33.33
N ASP A 127 -21.28 43.72 -33.87
CA ASP A 127 -21.02 44.34 -35.18
C ASP A 127 -21.29 43.39 -36.36
N SER A 128 -21.46 42.09 -36.08
CA SER A 128 -21.69 41.08 -37.10
C SER A 128 -23.11 41.15 -37.64
N LYS A 129 -23.24 41.37 -38.95
CA LYS A 129 -24.54 41.29 -39.67
C LYS A 129 -25.16 39.89 -39.65
N LEU A 130 -24.41 38.88 -39.23
CA LEU A 130 -24.89 37.49 -39.08
C LEU A 130 -25.61 37.27 -37.75
N VAL A 131 -25.54 38.23 -36.81
CA VAL A 131 -26.28 38.21 -35.56
C VAL A 131 -27.45 39.20 -35.68
N PRO A 132 -28.71 38.73 -35.61
CA PRO A 132 -29.86 39.62 -35.63
C PRO A 132 -29.83 40.68 -34.52
N ASN A 133 -30.17 41.93 -34.85
CA ASN A 133 -30.14 43.08 -33.92
C ASN A 133 -31.06 42.94 -32.69
N ASN A 134 -31.98 41.97 -32.70
CA ASN A 134 -32.88 41.67 -31.58
C ASN A 134 -32.28 40.69 -30.56
N ILE A 135 -31.07 40.16 -30.80
CA ILE A 135 -30.38 39.27 -29.87
C ILE A 135 -29.60 40.09 -28.84
N THR A 136 -29.87 39.83 -27.56
CA THR A 136 -29.10 40.44 -26.47
C THR A 136 -27.78 39.69 -26.30
N ILE A 137 -26.66 40.44 -26.22
CA ILE A 137 -25.32 39.88 -26.01
C ILE A 137 -24.78 40.42 -24.69
N SER A 138 -24.28 39.53 -23.82
CA SER A 138 -23.65 39.90 -22.55
C SER A 138 -22.29 39.22 -22.39
N GLY A 139 -21.32 39.95 -21.84
CA GLY A 139 -19.95 39.47 -21.61
C GLY A 139 -19.68 39.27 -20.12
N TRP A 140 -19.12 38.11 -19.76
CA TRP A 140 -18.93 37.67 -18.38
C TRP A 140 -17.54 37.07 -18.17
N ILE A 141 -17.06 37.16 -16.94
CA ILE A 141 -15.80 36.56 -16.50
C ILE A 141 -16.08 35.63 -15.33
N TYR A 142 -15.83 34.34 -15.53
CA TYR A 142 -15.92 33.33 -14.50
C TYR A 142 -14.63 33.25 -13.67
N GLN A 143 -14.74 33.35 -12.35
CA GLN A 143 -13.58 33.36 -11.44
C GLN A 143 -13.41 32.00 -10.75
N HIS A 144 -12.29 31.32 -11.00
CA HIS A 144 -11.93 30.07 -10.33
C HIS A 144 -11.59 30.27 -8.85
N LEU A 145 -11.97 29.29 -8.02
CA LEU A 145 -11.80 29.26 -6.56
C LEU A 145 -10.34 29.46 -6.10
N ARG A 146 -9.34 29.10 -6.92
CA ARG A 146 -7.91 29.21 -6.55
C ARG A 146 -7.48 30.67 -6.31
N GLU A 147 -8.09 31.65 -6.99
CA GLU A 147 -7.83 33.08 -6.75
C GLU A 147 -8.60 33.63 -5.56
N LEU A 148 -9.85 33.21 -5.35
CA LEU A 148 -10.64 33.52 -4.15
C LEU A 148 -9.93 33.03 -2.89
N LEU A 149 -9.34 31.83 -2.93
CA LEU A 149 -8.56 31.26 -1.85
C LEU A 149 -7.25 32.02 -1.63
N ASN A 150 -6.57 32.48 -2.69
CA ASN A 150 -5.38 33.34 -2.57
C ASN A 150 -5.69 34.72 -1.99
N ALA A 151 -6.82 35.34 -2.37
CA ALA A 151 -7.29 36.61 -1.82
C ALA A 151 -7.72 36.48 -0.34
N LEU A 152 -8.37 35.36 0.02
CA LEU A 152 -8.71 35.03 1.41
C LEU A 152 -7.45 34.72 2.24
N LEU A 153 -6.47 34.02 1.68
CA LEU A 153 -5.19 33.72 2.34
C LEU A 153 -4.32 34.97 2.49
N SER A 154 -4.34 35.91 1.54
CA SER A 154 -3.65 37.20 1.69
C SER A 154 -4.28 38.04 2.79
N ASN A 155 -5.62 38.07 2.88
CA ASN A 155 -6.35 38.75 3.95
C ASN A 155 -6.15 38.08 5.32
N TRP A 156 -6.04 36.75 5.35
CA TRP A 156 -5.68 35.99 6.55
C TRP A 156 -4.26 36.32 7.01
N ARG A 157 -3.28 36.42 6.10
CA ARG A 157 -1.90 36.80 6.44
C ARG A 157 -1.80 38.22 7.02
N THR A 158 -2.57 39.18 6.49
CA THR A 158 -2.65 40.53 7.08
C THR A 158 -3.36 40.55 8.44
N MET A 159 -4.36 39.69 8.67
CA MET A 159 -4.98 39.53 9.99
C MET A 159 -4.09 38.81 11.01
N ALA A 160 -3.38 37.76 10.60
CA ALA A 160 -2.49 36.97 11.46
C ALA A 160 -1.28 37.77 11.94
N ASN A 161 -0.75 38.69 11.11
CA ASN A 161 0.32 39.59 11.54
C ASN A 161 -0.14 40.64 12.58
N ARG A 162 -1.44 41.00 12.61
CA ARG A 162 -2.00 41.91 13.63
C ARG A 162 -2.23 41.25 14.98
N THR A 163 -2.44 39.93 15.02
CA THR A 163 -2.67 39.21 16.28
C THR A 163 -1.38 38.83 17.00
N THR A 164 -0.27 38.63 16.28
CA THR A 164 1.04 38.33 16.88
C THR A 164 1.65 39.50 17.66
N GLU A 165 1.29 40.75 17.37
CA GLU A 165 1.78 41.92 18.14
C GLU A 165 1.07 42.09 19.50
N LYS A 166 -0.07 41.42 19.75
CA LYS A 166 -0.87 41.61 20.97
C LYS A 166 -0.77 40.50 22.02
N ALA A 167 -0.04 39.42 21.77
CA ALA A 167 -0.09 38.21 22.61
C ALA A 167 1.17 37.98 23.48
N GLN A 168 1.90 39.03 23.85
CA GLN A 168 3.15 38.92 24.61
C GLN A 168 3.10 39.52 26.02
N GLU A 169 1.91 39.70 26.60
CA GLU A 169 1.77 40.16 27.99
C GLU A 169 0.83 39.25 28.79
N GLU A 170 1.32 38.87 29.98
CA GLU A 170 0.64 38.23 31.13
C GLU A 170 0.59 36.68 31.23
N ARG A 171 1.32 36.15 32.22
CA ARG A 171 1.06 34.87 32.90
C ARG A 171 1.52 34.94 34.37
N PRO A 172 0.69 34.52 35.35
CA PRO A 172 1.17 34.07 36.65
C PRO A 172 0.88 32.58 36.94
N SER A 173 1.65 32.09 37.92
CA SER A 173 1.97 30.70 38.32
C SER A 173 1.03 30.03 39.33
N GLN A 174 1.15 28.69 39.48
CA GLN A 174 1.06 27.80 40.70
C GLN A 174 0.29 26.50 40.41
N LYS A 175 0.44 25.32 41.05
CA LYS A 175 1.43 24.64 41.93
C LYS A 175 1.04 23.14 41.96
N SER A 176 1.98 22.29 42.40
CA SER A 176 2.00 20.82 42.51
C SER A 176 1.24 20.20 43.71
N SER A 177 0.86 18.91 43.62
CA SER A 177 0.80 17.98 44.78
C SER A 177 0.81 16.48 44.39
N SER A 178 1.53 15.68 45.18
CA SER A 178 1.82 14.24 45.10
C SER A 178 0.92 13.35 46.00
N CYS A 179 1.04 12.01 45.84
CA CYS A 179 0.95 10.88 46.80
C CYS A 179 0.29 9.66 46.09
N GLY A 180 0.71 8.39 46.15
CA GLY A 180 1.50 7.62 47.15
C GLY A 180 0.55 6.71 47.95
N GLY A 181 0.58 5.38 47.73
CA GLY A 181 -0.26 4.42 48.47
C GLY A 181 0.02 2.94 48.18
N ASP A 182 0.26 2.18 49.26
CA ASP A 182 0.92 0.89 49.36
C ASP A 182 0.07 -0.38 49.15
N VAL A 183 0.80 -1.49 48.91
CA VAL A 183 0.37 -2.88 48.75
C VAL A 183 0.29 -3.60 50.11
N LYS A 184 -0.72 -4.48 50.31
CA LYS A 184 -0.79 -5.46 51.43
C LYS A 184 -0.64 -6.91 50.90
N PRO A 185 0.07 -7.81 51.61
CA PRO A 185 0.12 -9.24 51.28
C PRO A 185 -0.92 -10.06 52.05
N VAL A 186 -1.35 -11.20 51.48
CA VAL A 186 -2.28 -12.18 52.08
C VAL A 186 -1.55 -13.50 52.30
N GLU A 187 -1.73 -14.09 53.48
CA GLU A 187 -1.15 -15.36 53.98
C GLU A 187 -1.68 -16.63 53.29
N PRO A 188 -0.95 -17.77 53.37
CA PRO A 188 -1.34 -19.03 52.76
C PRO A 188 -2.17 -19.92 53.70
N ARG A 189 -3.19 -20.59 53.16
CA ARG A 189 -3.99 -21.61 53.88
C ARG A 189 -3.56 -23.02 53.45
N THR A 190 -3.18 -23.81 54.44
CA THR A 190 -2.90 -25.25 54.39
C THR A 190 -4.18 -26.08 54.21
N SER A 191 -4.12 -27.11 53.37
CA SER A 191 -4.94 -28.33 53.54
C SER A 191 -4.29 -29.49 52.76
N GLU A 192 -3.83 -30.49 53.52
CA GLU A 192 -3.46 -31.81 53.02
C GLU A 192 -4.72 -32.57 52.59
N THR A 193 -4.70 -33.22 51.43
CA THR A 193 -5.51 -34.42 51.17
C THR A 193 -4.76 -35.31 50.19
N SER A 194 -4.36 -36.47 50.68
CA SER A 194 -3.74 -37.56 49.94
C SER A 194 -4.74 -38.13 48.92
N THR A 195 -4.41 -37.99 47.63
CA THR A 195 -4.99 -38.82 46.56
C THR A 195 -3.92 -39.12 45.53
N THR A 196 -3.67 -40.41 45.33
CA THR A 196 -2.84 -41.02 44.30
C THR A 196 -3.12 -40.37 42.94
N THR A 197 -2.16 -39.60 42.44
CA THR A 197 -2.27 -38.96 41.13
C THR A 197 -1.16 -39.50 40.24
N THR A 198 -1.56 -40.26 39.22
CA THR A 198 -0.78 -40.53 38.02
C THR A 198 -0.23 -39.21 37.48
N THR A 199 1.09 -39.09 37.44
CA THR A 199 1.78 -37.91 36.89
C THR A 199 1.40 -37.74 35.42
N PRO A 200 0.90 -36.55 35.00
CA PRO A 200 0.64 -36.31 33.59
C PRO A 200 1.97 -36.21 32.83
N PRO A 201 2.05 -36.73 31.59
CA PRO A 201 3.29 -36.82 30.81
C PRO A 201 3.93 -35.46 30.45
N ASP A 202 3.24 -34.34 30.71
CA ASP A 202 3.68 -32.99 30.35
C ASP A 202 4.74 -32.38 31.31
N HIS A 203 4.75 -32.77 32.60
CA HIS A 203 5.71 -32.21 33.57
C HIS A 203 7.13 -32.76 33.40
N LEU A 204 7.25 -34.04 33.03
CA LEU A 204 8.54 -34.71 32.82
C LEU A 204 9.28 -34.15 31.58
N ALA A 205 8.54 -33.79 30.54
CA ALA A 205 9.08 -33.15 29.34
C ALA A 205 9.55 -31.70 29.61
N LEU A 206 8.88 -30.99 30.52
CA LEU A 206 9.23 -29.63 30.91
C LEU A 206 10.47 -29.59 31.83
N GLU A 207 10.66 -30.60 32.69
CA GLU A 207 11.86 -30.76 33.51
C GLU A 207 13.08 -31.18 32.68
N GLN A 208 12.92 -32.12 31.74
CA GLN A 208 13.97 -32.43 30.75
C GLN A 208 14.32 -31.22 29.90
N PHE A 209 13.32 -30.41 29.54
CA PHE A 209 13.49 -29.14 28.83
C PHE A 209 14.26 -28.09 29.64
N ASN A 210 13.91 -27.90 30.92
CA ASN A 210 14.65 -27.00 31.81
C ASN A 210 16.07 -27.51 32.06
N ALA A 211 16.31 -28.82 32.12
CA ALA A 211 17.64 -29.40 32.24
C ALA A 211 18.51 -29.21 30.97
N LEU A 212 17.88 -29.18 29.78
CA LEU A 212 18.55 -28.93 28.49
C LEU A 212 18.83 -27.44 28.22
N ILE A 213 18.00 -26.53 28.77
CA ILE A 213 18.13 -25.08 28.60
C ILE A 213 18.92 -24.42 29.74
N CYS A 214 18.73 -24.85 31.00
CA CYS A 214 19.39 -24.28 32.18
C CYS A 214 20.71 -24.99 32.56
N GLY A 215 21.28 -25.75 31.64
CA GLY A 215 22.58 -26.38 31.79
C GLY A 215 23.15 -26.70 30.43
N ASP A 216 24.45 -26.97 30.37
CA ASP A 216 25.17 -27.43 29.18
C ASP A 216 24.70 -28.83 28.68
N GLY A 217 23.46 -29.25 28.97
CA GLY A 217 22.91 -30.57 28.65
C GLY A 217 22.80 -30.85 27.15
N TRP A 218 22.80 -29.84 26.28
CA TRP A 218 22.93 -30.06 24.84
C TRP A 218 24.33 -30.54 24.44
N LYS A 219 25.36 -30.29 25.26
CA LYS A 219 26.73 -30.78 25.03
C LYS A 219 26.83 -32.31 25.16
N SER A 220 25.86 -32.98 25.80
CA SER A 220 25.86 -34.45 25.90
C SER A 220 25.16 -35.16 24.72
N LEU A 221 24.54 -34.43 23.78
CA LEU A 221 23.79 -35.03 22.67
C LEU A 221 24.68 -35.34 21.46
N ASP A 222 24.78 -36.63 21.10
CA ASP A 222 25.57 -37.13 19.96
C ASP A 222 25.14 -36.64 18.58
N GLU A 223 23.90 -36.18 18.47
CA GLU A 223 23.32 -35.60 17.26
C GLU A 223 22.66 -34.24 17.54
N PRO A 224 22.49 -33.39 16.51
CA PRO A 224 21.76 -32.14 16.67
C PRO A 224 20.33 -32.40 17.17
N PRO A 225 19.79 -31.56 18.07
CA PRO A 225 18.44 -31.73 18.61
C PRO A 225 17.42 -31.97 17.48
N PRO A 226 16.65 -33.08 17.55
CA PRO A 226 15.71 -33.43 16.50
C PRO A 226 14.53 -32.46 16.49
N LEU A 227 14.02 -32.19 15.29
CA LEU A 227 12.79 -31.43 15.11
C LEU A 227 11.64 -32.43 14.93
N PRO A 228 10.61 -32.42 15.80
CA PRO A 228 9.49 -33.36 15.72
C PRO A 228 8.49 -32.93 14.63
N PHE A 229 8.98 -32.81 13.40
CA PHE A 229 8.21 -32.34 12.26
C PHE A 229 8.67 -33.03 10.98
N ASP A 230 7.80 -33.87 10.42
CA ASP A 230 8.03 -34.45 9.10
C ASP A 230 7.08 -33.82 8.07
N VAL A 231 7.67 -33.06 7.15
CA VAL A 231 6.96 -32.38 6.05
C VAL A 231 6.26 -33.39 5.14
N ARG A 232 6.76 -34.64 5.05
CA ARG A 232 6.22 -35.67 4.15
C ARG A 232 4.76 -36.01 4.45
N HIS A 233 4.36 -35.94 5.71
CA HIS A 233 2.97 -36.14 6.13
C HIS A 233 2.03 -34.98 5.78
N HIS A 234 2.59 -33.82 5.41
CA HIS A 234 1.85 -32.61 5.07
C HIS A 234 1.95 -32.22 3.60
N THR A 235 2.59 -33.04 2.74
CA THR A 235 2.84 -32.74 1.32
C THR A 235 1.59 -32.38 0.53
N LEU A 236 0.48 -33.11 0.73
CA LEU A 236 -0.78 -32.83 0.06
C LEU A 236 -1.37 -31.48 0.50
N SER A 237 -1.40 -31.22 1.82
CA SER A 237 -1.90 -29.96 2.38
C SER A 237 -1.07 -28.76 1.89
N VAL A 238 0.26 -28.90 1.89
CA VAL A 238 1.18 -27.86 1.43
C VAL A 238 1.03 -27.63 -0.07
N SER A 239 0.84 -28.69 -0.86
CA SER A 239 0.65 -28.57 -2.32
C SER A 239 -0.66 -27.86 -2.66
N ILE A 240 -1.77 -28.25 -2.00
CA ILE A 240 -3.08 -27.60 -2.17
C ILE A 240 -2.98 -26.13 -1.79
N PHE A 241 -2.42 -25.82 -0.62
CA PHE A 241 -2.23 -24.45 -0.16
C PHE A 241 -1.39 -23.62 -1.15
N THR A 242 -0.26 -24.18 -1.61
CA THR A 242 0.62 -23.49 -2.57
C THR A 242 -0.12 -23.20 -3.87
N VAL A 243 -0.91 -24.14 -4.40
CA VAL A 243 -1.71 -23.92 -5.62
C VAL A 243 -2.76 -22.84 -5.40
N LEU A 244 -3.46 -22.84 -4.26
CA LEU A 244 -4.49 -21.84 -3.97
C LEU A 244 -3.90 -20.44 -3.80
N VAL A 245 -2.75 -20.31 -3.14
CA VAL A 245 -2.04 -19.02 -3.01
C VAL A 245 -1.50 -18.55 -4.37
N LEU A 246 -0.94 -19.43 -5.19
CA LEU A 246 -0.51 -19.08 -6.55
C LEU A 246 -1.70 -18.69 -7.44
N ALA A 247 -2.84 -19.35 -7.27
CA ALA A 247 -4.07 -19.00 -7.95
C ALA A 247 -4.50 -17.58 -7.56
N GLU A 248 -4.56 -17.26 -6.28
CA GLU A 248 -5.01 -15.95 -5.78
C GLU A 248 -4.03 -14.81 -6.08
N CYS A 249 -2.73 -15.03 -5.88
CA CYS A 249 -1.72 -13.96 -5.97
C CYS A 249 -1.15 -13.75 -7.39
N CYS A 250 -1.49 -14.61 -8.36
CA CYS A 250 -0.94 -14.53 -9.72
C CYS A 250 -1.97 -14.88 -10.79
N PHE A 251 -2.45 -16.13 -10.80
CA PHE A 251 -3.24 -16.61 -11.95
C PHE A 251 -4.59 -15.93 -12.05
N LEU A 252 -5.30 -15.74 -10.94
CA LEU A 252 -6.65 -15.19 -10.91
C LEU A 252 -6.66 -13.70 -11.27
N PRO A 253 -5.82 -12.80 -10.69
CA PRO A 253 -5.77 -11.40 -11.10
C PRO A 253 -5.43 -11.25 -12.58
N ILE A 254 -4.44 -11.97 -13.08
CA ILE A 254 -4.01 -11.91 -14.48
C ILE A 254 -5.10 -12.44 -15.41
N ALA A 255 -5.63 -13.64 -15.14
CA ALA A 255 -6.65 -14.26 -15.98
C ALA A 255 -7.93 -13.44 -16.04
N LEU A 256 -8.39 -12.92 -14.89
CA LEU A 256 -9.58 -12.07 -14.85
C LEU A 256 -9.34 -10.71 -15.51
N TYR A 257 -8.17 -10.09 -15.31
CA TYR A 257 -7.86 -8.83 -15.98
C TYR A 257 -7.91 -8.97 -17.50
N TYR A 258 -7.16 -9.92 -18.08
CA TYR A 258 -7.13 -10.10 -19.52
C TYR A 258 -8.44 -10.68 -20.07
N GLY A 259 -9.03 -11.64 -19.36
CA GLY A 259 -10.29 -12.27 -19.75
C GLY A 259 -11.45 -11.29 -19.78
N LEU A 260 -11.59 -10.44 -18.76
CA LEU A 260 -12.69 -9.47 -18.69
C LEU A 260 -12.41 -8.22 -19.54
N SER A 261 -11.17 -7.73 -19.58
CA SER A 261 -10.84 -6.53 -20.37
C SER A 261 -10.87 -6.76 -21.88
N LYS A 262 -10.47 -7.95 -22.36
CA LYS A 262 -10.46 -8.28 -23.79
C LYS A 262 -11.68 -9.09 -24.24
N GLY A 263 -12.30 -9.83 -23.32
CA GLY A 263 -13.42 -10.72 -23.64
C GLY A 263 -14.81 -10.10 -23.42
N THR A 264 -14.91 -8.92 -22.80
CA THR A 264 -16.21 -8.28 -22.50
C THR A 264 -16.16 -6.77 -22.72
N ASN A 265 -17.33 -6.15 -22.90
CA ASN A 265 -17.48 -4.69 -22.95
C ASN A 265 -17.81 -4.09 -21.57
N MET A 266 -17.37 -4.73 -20.48
CA MET A 266 -17.64 -4.24 -19.14
C MET A 266 -16.78 -3.03 -18.79
N ARG A 267 -17.36 -2.11 -18.01
CA ARG A 267 -16.66 -0.94 -17.48
C ARG A 267 -15.47 -1.38 -16.61
N SER A 268 -14.35 -0.65 -16.71
CA SER A 268 -13.10 -0.99 -16.01
C SER A 268 -13.21 -1.09 -14.50
N GLY A 269 -13.98 -0.20 -13.87
CA GLY A 269 -14.29 -0.29 -12.45
C GLY A 269 -14.92 -1.63 -12.04
N ILE A 270 -15.76 -2.24 -12.90
CA ILE A 270 -16.48 -3.47 -12.57
C ILE A 270 -15.53 -4.66 -12.50
N TYR A 271 -14.69 -4.87 -13.52
CA TYR A 271 -13.78 -6.01 -13.49
C TYR A 271 -12.69 -5.85 -12.42
N PHE A 272 -12.22 -4.64 -12.12
CA PHE A 272 -11.31 -4.44 -11.00
C PHE A 272 -11.98 -4.66 -9.64
N ALA A 273 -13.26 -4.30 -9.48
CA ALA A 273 -14.01 -4.63 -8.27
C ALA A 273 -14.17 -6.16 -8.09
N ILE A 274 -14.39 -6.90 -9.18
CA ILE A 274 -14.44 -8.38 -9.17
C ILE A 274 -13.07 -8.95 -8.78
N ILE A 275 -11.98 -8.46 -9.36
CA ILE A 275 -10.63 -8.93 -9.04
C ILE A 275 -10.29 -8.65 -7.57
N THR A 276 -10.55 -7.42 -7.09
CA THR A 276 -10.27 -7.01 -5.72
C THR A 276 -11.12 -7.78 -4.70
N SER A 277 -12.37 -8.13 -5.01
CA SER A 277 -13.23 -8.88 -4.07
C SER A 277 -12.81 -10.34 -3.91
N LEU A 278 -12.16 -10.92 -4.93
CA LEU A 278 -11.61 -12.26 -4.88
C LEU A 278 -10.21 -12.30 -4.28
N PHE A 279 -9.53 -11.16 -4.23
CA PHE A 279 -8.22 -11.04 -3.58
C PHE A 279 -8.34 -11.11 -2.06
N GLY A 280 -7.58 -12.03 -1.45
CA GLY A 280 -7.51 -12.19 0.00
C GLY A 280 -8.55 -13.14 0.57
N PHE A 281 -9.29 -13.90 -0.25
CA PHE A 281 -10.17 -14.97 0.21
C PHE A 281 -9.39 -16.15 0.78
N VAL A 282 -8.43 -16.71 0.03
CA VAL A 282 -7.62 -17.86 0.49
C VAL A 282 -6.69 -17.39 1.61
N THR A 283 -5.96 -16.31 1.36
CA THR A 283 -5.02 -15.74 2.32
C THR A 283 -5.74 -15.29 3.59
N GLY A 284 -6.92 -14.66 3.48
CA GLY A 284 -7.73 -14.21 4.61
C GLY A 284 -8.35 -15.37 5.40
N TYR A 285 -8.79 -16.44 4.73
CA TYR A 285 -9.25 -17.66 5.39
C TYR A 285 -8.15 -18.27 6.26
N GLU A 286 -6.95 -18.45 5.71
CA GLU A 286 -5.81 -19.01 6.45
C GLU A 286 -5.36 -18.09 7.60
N PHE A 287 -5.33 -16.78 7.36
CA PHE A 287 -5.06 -15.80 8.41
C PHE A 287 -6.10 -15.87 9.55
N GLY A 288 -7.38 -16.09 9.21
CA GLY A 288 -8.47 -16.29 10.17
C GLY A 288 -8.35 -17.58 10.96
N VAL A 289 -8.05 -18.70 10.28
CA VAL A 289 -7.82 -20.01 10.92
C VAL A 289 -6.62 -19.93 11.87
N ARG A 290 -5.53 -19.29 11.45
CA ARG A 290 -4.34 -19.05 12.29
C ARG A 290 -4.68 -18.20 13.51
N SER A 291 -5.38 -17.08 13.32
CA SER A 291 -5.86 -16.22 14.42
C SER A 291 -6.71 -17.01 15.43
N TRP A 292 -7.63 -17.83 14.92
CA TRP A 292 -8.49 -18.68 15.75
C TRP A 292 -7.69 -19.70 16.56
N ARG A 293 -6.68 -20.35 15.95
CA ARG A 293 -5.77 -21.29 16.66
C ARG A 293 -4.98 -20.64 17.80
N LEU A 294 -4.68 -19.35 17.70
CA LEU A 294 -3.91 -18.60 18.71
C LEU A 294 -4.78 -18.01 19.84
N ILE A 295 -6.00 -17.57 19.52
CA ILE A 295 -6.92 -16.89 20.45
C ILE A 295 -7.77 -17.89 21.24
N ARG A 296 -7.97 -19.10 20.71
CA ARG A 296 -8.79 -20.14 21.38
C ARG A 296 -8.29 -20.45 22.80
N PRO A 297 -9.18 -20.95 23.68
CA PRO A 297 -8.84 -21.20 25.09
C PRO A 297 -7.67 -22.17 25.29
N SER A 298 -7.48 -23.13 24.38
CA SER A 298 -6.41 -24.12 24.48
C SER A 298 -5.06 -23.52 24.11
N ASP A 299 -4.08 -23.73 24.99
CA ASP A 299 -2.75 -23.12 24.90
C ASP A 299 -1.77 -23.96 24.05
N GLN A 300 -2.27 -24.73 23.08
CA GLN A 300 -1.49 -25.71 22.32
C GLN A 300 -0.55 -25.07 21.28
N TYR A 301 -0.98 -23.97 20.65
CA TYR A 301 -0.29 -23.36 19.50
C TYR A 301 0.38 -22.02 19.81
N ARG A 302 0.10 -21.46 21.00
CA ARG A 302 0.58 -20.14 21.41
C ARG A 302 2.10 -20.13 21.61
N PRO A 303 2.77 -19.00 21.35
CA PRO A 303 4.17 -18.81 21.74
C PRO A 303 4.45 -19.16 23.23
N LEU A 304 5.67 -19.62 23.54
CA LEU A 304 6.07 -20.12 24.87
C LEU A 304 6.02 -19.04 25.99
N PHE A 305 6.30 -19.33 27.26
CA PHE A 305 6.52 -18.32 28.33
C PHE A 305 5.49 -17.16 28.44
N GLY A 306 4.35 -17.38 29.10
CA GLY A 306 3.50 -16.28 29.60
C GLY A 306 2.82 -15.42 28.54
N SER A 307 2.52 -15.97 27.35
CA SER A 307 1.83 -15.23 26.30
C SER A 307 0.37 -14.91 26.69
N PRO A 308 -0.05 -13.63 26.75
CA PRO A 308 -1.40 -13.25 27.14
C PRO A 308 -2.44 -13.73 26.13
N ARG A 309 -3.64 -14.06 26.62
CA ARG A 309 -4.72 -14.69 25.82
C ARG A 309 -5.24 -13.83 24.67
N PHE A 310 -5.26 -12.51 24.83
CA PHE A 310 -5.93 -11.59 23.89
C PHE A 310 -4.96 -10.75 23.03
N TRP A 311 -3.64 -10.92 23.21
CA TRP A 311 -2.58 -10.15 22.51
C TRP A 311 -1.36 -11.02 22.14
N GLY A 312 -1.49 -12.33 22.24
CA GLY A 312 -0.43 -13.30 22.02
C GLY A 312 -0.31 -13.78 20.57
N LEU A 313 -0.53 -12.88 19.60
CA LEU A 313 -0.28 -13.21 18.20
C LEU A 313 1.22 -13.47 18.00
N ASP A 314 1.54 -14.38 17.09
CA ASP A 314 2.92 -14.72 16.80
C ASP A 314 3.53 -13.78 15.75
N SER A 315 4.85 -13.83 15.59
CA SER A 315 5.55 -12.87 14.73
C SER A 315 5.15 -13.04 13.27
N THR A 316 4.89 -14.28 12.82
CA THR A 316 4.34 -14.54 11.47
C THR A 316 3.05 -13.78 11.23
N GLN A 317 2.14 -13.75 12.20
CA GLN A 317 0.90 -13.00 12.06
C GLN A 317 1.17 -11.51 11.78
N TYR A 318 2.06 -10.88 12.54
CA TYR A 318 2.40 -9.48 12.36
C TYR A 318 3.11 -9.21 11.03
N VAL A 319 4.06 -10.08 10.66
CA VAL A 319 4.81 -9.97 9.41
C VAL A 319 3.93 -10.13 8.18
N LEU A 320 2.89 -10.98 8.25
CA LEU A 320 1.92 -11.15 7.16
C LEU A 320 0.85 -10.05 7.16
N MET A 321 0.42 -9.58 8.34
CA MET A 321 -0.64 -8.57 8.44
C MET A 321 -0.24 -7.26 7.78
N THR A 322 0.96 -6.73 8.05
CA THR A 322 1.39 -5.41 7.54
C THR A 322 1.40 -5.31 6.00
N PRO A 323 2.11 -6.18 5.23
CA PRO A 323 2.08 -6.12 3.78
C PRO A 323 0.69 -6.39 3.23
N PHE A 324 -0.07 -7.34 3.80
CA PHE A 324 -1.44 -7.63 3.37
C PHE A 324 -2.37 -6.41 3.54
N THR A 325 -2.28 -5.70 4.66
CA THR A 325 -3.05 -4.47 4.90
C THR A 325 -2.67 -3.38 3.89
N VAL A 326 -1.37 -3.14 3.66
CA VAL A 326 -0.92 -2.13 2.69
C VAL A 326 -1.39 -2.47 1.27
N MET A 327 -1.25 -3.73 0.85
CA MET A 327 -1.73 -4.22 -0.45
C MET A 327 -3.23 -4.04 -0.61
N THR A 328 -4.01 -4.39 0.42
CA THR A 328 -5.46 -4.26 0.42
C THR A 328 -5.89 -2.80 0.34
N ILE A 329 -5.22 -1.90 1.06
CA ILE A 329 -5.47 -0.45 1.00
C ILE A 329 -5.23 0.07 -0.43
N ILE A 330 -4.14 -0.33 -1.08
CA ILE A 330 -3.86 0.05 -2.48
C ILE A 330 -4.99 -0.43 -3.39
N LEU A 331 -5.36 -1.71 -3.29
CA LEU A 331 -6.43 -2.28 -4.12
C LEU A 331 -7.75 -1.54 -3.95
N ILE A 332 -8.16 -1.27 -2.71
CA ILE A 332 -9.42 -0.57 -2.40
C ILE A 332 -9.38 0.87 -2.94
N ILE A 333 -8.35 1.64 -2.57
CA ILE A 333 -8.25 3.07 -2.94
C ILE A 333 -8.25 3.24 -4.45
N PHE A 334 -7.48 2.42 -5.18
CA PHE A 334 -7.35 2.57 -6.63
C PHE A 334 -8.45 1.87 -7.42
N SER A 335 -9.30 1.03 -6.79
CA SER A 335 -10.49 0.46 -7.42
C SER A 335 -11.74 1.35 -7.32
N ILE A 336 -11.80 2.30 -6.38
CA ILE A 336 -12.95 3.20 -6.18
C ILE A 336 -13.20 4.18 -7.35
N PRO A 337 -12.17 4.81 -7.96
CA PRO A 337 -12.38 5.83 -8.99
C PRO A 337 -13.16 5.30 -10.20
N HIS A 338 -13.91 6.19 -10.85
CA HIS A 338 -14.74 5.80 -12.00
C HIS A 338 -13.92 5.14 -13.13
N TYR A 339 -12.67 5.61 -13.28
CA TYR A 339 -11.62 5.06 -14.13
C TYR A 339 -10.43 4.68 -13.24
N PRO A 340 -10.35 3.42 -12.80
CA PRO A 340 -9.26 2.95 -11.95
C PRO A 340 -7.93 2.97 -12.68
N SER A 341 -6.86 3.29 -11.94
CA SER A 341 -5.49 3.29 -12.48
C SER A 341 -4.95 1.86 -12.51
N VAL A 342 -4.81 1.29 -13.71
CA VAL A 342 -4.27 -0.07 -13.92
C VAL A 342 -2.87 -0.19 -13.32
N ARG A 343 -2.03 0.82 -13.52
CA ARG A 343 -0.67 0.86 -12.98
C ARG A 343 -0.65 0.82 -11.47
N ALA A 344 -1.51 1.60 -10.82
CA ALA A 344 -1.59 1.60 -9.36
C ALA A 344 -2.11 0.25 -8.82
N LEU A 345 -3.04 -0.39 -9.53
CA LEU A 345 -3.55 -1.73 -9.21
C LEU A 345 -2.57 -2.87 -9.56
N ALA A 346 -1.45 -2.58 -10.23
CA ALA A 346 -0.34 -3.50 -10.44
C ALA A 346 0.73 -3.41 -9.33
N LEU A 347 0.69 -2.38 -8.48
CA LEU A 347 1.65 -2.17 -7.39
C LEU A 347 1.53 -3.08 -6.15
N PRO A 348 0.39 -3.74 -5.81
CA PRO A 348 0.27 -4.46 -4.55
C PRO A 348 1.42 -5.43 -4.27
N MET A 349 1.73 -6.34 -5.19
CA MET A 349 2.77 -7.36 -4.96
C MET A 349 4.18 -6.75 -4.82
N PRO A 350 4.66 -5.86 -5.72
CA PRO A 350 5.94 -5.17 -5.52
C PRO A 350 6.02 -4.36 -4.21
N VAL A 351 4.94 -3.67 -3.82
CA VAL A 351 4.90 -2.93 -2.55
C VAL A 351 4.95 -3.89 -1.37
N GLY A 352 4.22 -5.01 -1.43
CA GLY A 352 4.28 -6.08 -0.43
C GLY A 352 5.70 -6.62 -0.25
N MET A 353 6.41 -6.87 -1.36
CA MET A 353 7.82 -7.30 -1.33
C MET A 353 8.71 -6.28 -0.60
N ILE A 354 8.56 -4.99 -0.89
CA ILE A 354 9.36 -3.93 -0.24
C ILE A 354 9.02 -3.86 1.25
N VAL A 355 7.73 -3.86 1.61
CA VAL A 355 7.29 -3.79 3.01
C VAL A 355 7.83 -4.96 3.81
N THR A 356 7.67 -6.20 3.33
CA THR A 356 8.23 -7.39 3.98
C THR A 356 9.75 -7.35 4.03
N GLY A 357 10.41 -6.92 2.95
CA GLY A 357 11.85 -6.78 2.88
C GLY A 357 12.38 -5.79 3.93
N VAL A 358 11.75 -4.62 4.07
CA VAL A 358 12.12 -3.61 5.09
C VAL A 358 11.94 -4.16 6.50
N ILE A 359 10.82 -4.83 6.79
CA ILE A 359 10.60 -5.47 8.10
C ILE A 359 11.74 -6.46 8.42
N LEU A 360 12.12 -7.28 7.45
CA LEU A 360 13.21 -8.25 7.61
C LEU A 360 14.58 -7.58 7.75
N VAL A 361 14.90 -6.55 6.95
CA VAL A 361 16.18 -5.80 7.06
C VAL A 361 16.31 -5.15 8.43
N VAL A 362 15.26 -4.49 8.93
CA VAL A 362 15.28 -3.84 10.25
C VAL A 362 15.47 -4.87 11.35
N ASN A 363 14.76 -6.01 11.29
CA ASN A 363 14.98 -7.09 12.24
C ASN A 363 16.38 -7.71 12.12
N GLY A 364 16.87 -7.95 10.91
CA GLY A 364 18.19 -8.49 10.64
C GLY A 364 19.31 -7.62 11.20
N TRP A 365 19.18 -6.30 11.05
CA TRP A 365 20.07 -5.32 11.67
C TRP A 365 20.03 -5.42 13.19
N ALA A 366 18.84 -5.44 13.79
CA ALA A 366 18.67 -5.57 15.23
C ALA A 366 19.25 -6.88 15.78
N ALA A 367 19.06 -8.00 15.06
CA ALA A 367 19.57 -9.31 15.44
C ALA A 367 21.10 -9.39 15.30
N HIS A 368 21.67 -8.81 14.23
CA HIS A 368 23.12 -8.75 14.00
C HIS A 368 23.83 -7.91 15.08
N HIS A 369 23.21 -6.83 15.55
CA HIS A 369 23.74 -5.98 16.61
C HIS A 369 23.31 -6.41 18.03
N HIS A 370 22.75 -7.61 18.18
CA HIS A 370 22.34 -8.18 19.46
C HIS A 370 21.45 -7.26 20.31
N TRP A 371 20.51 -6.54 19.67
CA TRP A 371 19.57 -5.68 20.37
C TRP A 371 18.70 -6.49 21.34
N THR A 372 18.39 -5.91 22.49
CA THR A 372 17.52 -6.52 23.48
C THR A 372 16.05 -6.11 23.25
N LEU A 373 15.14 -7.07 23.38
CA LEU A 373 13.70 -6.87 23.20
C LEU A 373 13.09 -6.12 24.39
N ARG A 374 13.33 -4.81 24.50
CA ARG A 374 13.00 -4.03 25.70
C ARG A 374 11.50 -3.86 25.98
N TYR A 375 10.70 -3.64 24.94
CA TYR A 375 9.30 -3.24 25.09
C TYR A 375 8.30 -4.34 24.72
N PHE A 376 8.68 -5.17 23.75
CA PHE A 376 7.80 -6.16 23.14
C PHE A 376 8.45 -7.53 23.13
N ARG A 377 7.65 -8.51 22.75
CA ARG A 377 7.99 -9.93 22.68
C ARG A 377 8.01 -10.34 21.21
N LEU A 378 8.86 -11.30 20.83
CA LEU A 378 8.92 -11.80 19.46
C LEU A 378 8.78 -13.33 19.45
N SER A 379 7.58 -13.82 19.12
CA SER A 379 7.22 -15.26 19.22
C SER A 379 7.70 -15.86 20.54
N SER A 380 8.41 -17.00 20.58
CA SER A 380 8.85 -17.59 21.86
C SER A 380 9.94 -16.83 22.62
N HIS A 381 10.42 -15.69 22.10
CA HIS A 381 11.42 -14.85 22.78
C HIS A 381 10.75 -13.79 23.66
N VAL A 382 11.04 -13.84 24.97
CA VAL A 382 10.49 -12.95 25.99
C VAL A 382 11.11 -11.55 25.98
N LYS A 383 10.49 -10.61 26.71
CA LYS A 383 11.06 -9.27 26.94
C LYS A 383 12.46 -9.40 27.55
N ASN A 384 13.36 -8.50 27.16
CA ASN A 384 14.77 -8.43 27.53
C ASN A 384 15.67 -9.55 26.98
N SER A 385 15.16 -10.48 26.17
CA SER A 385 16.01 -11.43 25.43
C SER A 385 16.66 -10.77 24.20
N ILE A 386 17.71 -11.40 23.67
CA ILE A 386 18.37 -10.96 22.43
C ILE A 386 17.41 -11.17 21.26
N CYS A 387 17.28 -10.17 20.40
CA CYS A 387 16.44 -10.21 19.21
C CYS A 387 16.88 -11.37 18.28
N PRO A 388 16.00 -12.35 18.00
CA PRO A 388 16.29 -13.39 17.02
C PRO A 388 16.06 -12.88 15.59
N PRO A 389 16.67 -13.53 14.57
CA PRO A 389 16.25 -13.34 13.19
C PRO A 389 14.79 -13.70 13.05
N LEU A 390 14.04 -12.86 12.32
CA LEU A 390 12.63 -13.09 12.04
C LEU A 390 12.42 -14.40 11.28
N THR A 391 13.39 -14.85 10.49
CA THR A 391 13.37 -16.15 9.82
C THR A 391 13.26 -17.31 10.80
N PHE A 392 13.86 -17.21 12.00
CA PHE A 392 13.63 -18.18 13.07
C PHE A 392 12.19 -18.14 13.54
N CYS A 393 11.67 -16.94 13.85
CA CYS A 393 10.29 -16.79 14.32
C CYS A 393 9.29 -17.30 13.28
N LEU A 394 9.47 -16.95 12.00
CA LEU A 394 8.64 -17.43 10.89
C LEU A 394 8.66 -18.97 10.79
N PHE A 395 9.84 -19.57 10.84
CA PHE A 395 10.00 -21.03 10.83
C PHE A 395 9.30 -21.69 12.02
N GLU A 396 9.55 -21.19 13.22
CA GLU A 396 8.94 -21.68 14.46
C GLU A 396 7.41 -21.63 14.37
N ASP A 397 6.89 -20.46 14.01
CA ASP A 397 5.48 -20.13 14.02
C ASP A 397 4.69 -20.86 12.92
N ILE A 398 5.24 -21.03 11.71
CA ILE A 398 4.59 -21.75 10.61
C ILE A 398 4.49 -23.24 10.94
N CYS A 399 5.58 -23.87 11.35
CA CYS A 399 5.58 -25.29 11.69
C CYS A 399 4.74 -25.59 12.93
N ALA A 400 4.74 -24.69 13.93
CA ALA A 400 3.92 -24.86 15.12
C ALA A 400 2.42 -24.72 14.81
N VAL A 401 2.01 -23.68 14.08
CA VAL A 401 0.59 -23.34 13.91
C VAL A 401 0.00 -23.98 12.66
N ASP A 402 0.61 -23.78 11.49
CA ASP A 402 0.09 -24.27 10.21
C ASP A 402 0.39 -25.76 10.03
N GLY A 403 1.62 -26.16 10.41
CA GLY A 403 2.06 -27.54 10.45
C GLY A 403 1.46 -28.37 11.60
N LYS A 404 0.68 -27.76 12.50
CA LYS A 404 0.08 -28.40 13.69
C LYS A 404 1.12 -29.01 14.66
N GLY A 405 2.36 -28.54 14.65
CA GLY A 405 3.42 -29.01 15.56
C GLY A 405 3.27 -28.54 17.01
N GLY A 406 2.51 -27.47 17.25
CA GLY A 406 2.20 -26.96 18.59
C GLY A 406 3.44 -26.55 19.41
N LYS A 407 3.26 -26.48 20.74
CA LYS A 407 4.33 -26.15 21.68
C LYS A 407 5.49 -27.13 21.65
N ASN A 408 5.25 -28.42 21.42
CA ASN A 408 6.31 -29.43 21.32
C ASN A 408 7.32 -29.07 20.23
N PHE A 409 6.83 -28.61 19.06
CA PHE A 409 7.70 -28.12 18.01
C PHE A 409 8.43 -26.83 18.40
N ARG A 410 7.73 -25.85 18.98
CA ARG A 410 8.32 -24.57 19.43
C ARG A 410 9.49 -24.80 20.39
N THR A 411 9.27 -25.68 21.37
CA THR A 411 10.26 -26.11 22.36
C THR A 411 11.48 -26.72 21.67
N ALA A 412 11.30 -27.70 20.78
CA ALA A 412 12.39 -28.34 20.07
C ALA A 412 13.16 -27.38 19.16
N ALA A 413 12.45 -26.49 18.46
CA ALA A 413 13.05 -25.47 17.60
C ALA A 413 13.90 -24.48 18.40
N LEU A 414 13.42 -24.03 19.56
CA LEU A 414 14.15 -23.11 20.43
C LEU A 414 15.41 -23.77 21.02
N VAL A 415 15.31 -25.03 21.46
CA VAL A 415 16.47 -25.81 21.92
C VAL A 415 17.54 -25.93 20.83
N ARG A 416 17.14 -26.30 19.61
CA ARG A 416 18.09 -26.38 18.48
C ARG A 416 18.71 -25.03 18.14
N TYR A 417 17.92 -23.96 18.18
CA TYR A 417 18.39 -22.60 17.94
C TYR A 417 19.48 -22.18 18.93
N HIS A 418 19.32 -22.47 20.21
CA HIS A 418 20.36 -22.16 21.20
C HIS A 418 21.57 -23.12 21.09
N ALA A 419 21.35 -24.40 20.79
CA ALA A 419 22.42 -25.40 20.73
C ALA A 419 23.32 -25.27 19.49
N SER A 420 22.80 -24.84 18.33
CA SER A 420 23.53 -24.88 17.06
C SER A 420 23.89 -23.49 16.52
N PRO A 421 25.17 -23.08 16.56
CA PRO A 421 25.62 -21.85 15.92
C PRO A 421 25.41 -21.86 14.40
N ARG A 422 25.60 -23.01 13.74
CA ARG A 422 25.40 -23.16 12.29
C ARG A 422 23.92 -22.99 11.90
N PHE A 423 23.00 -23.50 12.71
CA PHE A 423 21.57 -23.30 12.48
C PHE A 423 21.18 -21.82 12.63
N ARG A 424 21.71 -21.12 13.64
CA ARG A 424 21.50 -19.68 13.80
C ARG A 424 22.05 -18.88 12.60
N ALA A 425 23.26 -19.21 12.17
CA ALA A 425 23.89 -18.56 11.02
C ALA A 425 23.09 -18.80 9.73
N LEU A 426 22.60 -20.02 9.50
CA LEU A 426 21.72 -20.33 8.37
C LEU A 426 20.47 -19.43 8.35
N LEU A 427 19.80 -19.28 9.49
CA LEU A 427 18.60 -18.46 9.59
C LEU A 427 18.88 -16.98 9.34
N MET A 428 20.02 -16.46 9.83
CA MET A 428 20.48 -15.10 9.51
C MET A 428 20.82 -14.92 8.03
N HIS A 429 21.50 -15.89 7.41
CA HIS A 429 21.83 -15.82 5.97
C HIS A 429 20.58 -15.85 5.10
N LEU A 430 19.62 -16.71 5.44
CA LEU A 430 18.33 -16.77 4.74
C LEU A 430 17.54 -15.47 4.92
N LEU A 431 17.59 -14.84 6.10
CA LEU A 431 16.98 -13.54 6.33
C LEU A 431 17.49 -12.51 5.32
N TRP A 432 18.81 -12.35 5.19
CA TRP A 432 19.41 -11.37 4.26
C TRP A 432 19.18 -11.74 2.79
N PHE A 433 19.22 -13.04 2.47
CA PHE A 433 18.98 -13.55 1.12
C PHE A 433 17.57 -13.25 0.60
N TRP A 434 16.57 -13.22 1.48
CA TRP A 434 15.20 -12.85 1.13
C TRP A 434 14.95 -11.34 1.23
N SER A 435 15.50 -10.67 2.24
CA SER A 435 15.14 -9.29 2.56
C SER A 435 15.68 -8.26 1.56
N VAL A 436 16.98 -8.34 1.22
CA VAL A 436 17.63 -7.35 0.34
C VAL A 436 17.12 -7.48 -1.09
N PRO A 437 17.06 -8.69 -1.70
CA PRO A 437 16.51 -8.83 -3.05
C PRO A 437 15.02 -8.48 -3.12
N ALA A 438 14.22 -8.73 -2.08
CA ALA A 438 12.80 -8.32 -2.09
C ALA A 438 12.64 -6.81 -2.28
N ILE A 439 13.47 -6.00 -1.61
CA ILE A 439 13.45 -4.53 -1.76
C ILE A 439 13.94 -4.13 -3.14
N VAL A 440 15.10 -4.65 -3.57
CA VAL A 440 15.71 -4.27 -4.85
C VAL A 440 14.81 -4.64 -6.02
N ILE A 441 14.32 -5.88 -6.05
CA ILE A 441 13.46 -6.38 -7.13
C ILE A 441 12.10 -5.70 -7.05
N GLY A 442 11.53 -5.51 -5.86
CA GLY A 442 10.30 -4.73 -5.69
C GLY A 442 10.42 -3.32 -6.29
N ALA A 443 11.53 -2.62 -6.02
CA ALA A 443 11.78 -1.28 -6.59
C ALA A 443 11.95 -1.31 -8.11
N VAL A 444 12.70 -2.29 -8.64
CA VAL A 444 12.87 -2.48 -10.10
C VAL A 444 11.53 -2.77 -10.77
N LEU A 445 10.67 -3.59 -10.17
CA LEU A 445 9.34 -3.89 -10.68
C LEU A 445 8.43 -2.67 -10.67
N ILE A 446 8.49 -1.83 -9.63
CA ILE A 446 7.76 -0.55 -9.62
C ILE A 446 8.22 0.34 -10.78
N VAL A 447 9.53 0.49 -10.98
CA VAL A 447 10.06 1.26 -12.12
C VAL A 447 9.57 0.68 -13.45
N ALA A 448 9.62 -0.64 -13.63
CA ALA A 448 9.13 -1.30 -14.83
C ALA A 448 7.64 -1.01 -15.08
N ILE A 449 6.79 -1.12 -14.05
CA ILE A 449 5.35 -0.82 -14.11
C ILE A 449 5.08 0.59 -14.63
N TYR A 450 5.87 1.59 -14.19
CA TYR A 450 5.69 2.97 -14.62
C TYR A 450 6.18 3.26 -16.04
N LEU A 451 7.17 2.50 -16.52
CA LEU A 451 7.77 2.68 -17.85
C LEU A 451 7.03 1.92 -18.96
N THR A 452 6.17 0.97 -18.63
CA THR A 452 5.46 0.13 -19.62
C THR A 452 4.02 0.58 -19.87
N SER A 453 3.38 0.01 -20.91
CA SER A 453 1.94 0.15 -21.14
C SER A 453 1.13 -0.56 -20.07
N ASP A 454 -0.13 -0.17 -19.88
CA ASP A 454 -0.97 -0.62 -18.77
C ASP A 454 -1.19 -2.14 -18.74
N ASP A 455 -1.39 -2.77 -19.90
CA ASP A 455 -1.53 -4.22 -20.00
C ASP A 455 -0.26 -4.94 -19.53
N ILE A 456 0.90 -4.51 -20.03
CA ILE A 456 2.20 -5.09 -19.66
C ILE A 456 2.49 -4.83 -18.18
N ALA A 457 2.21 -3.62 -17.69
CA ALA A 457 2.40 -3.23 -16.31
C ALA A 457 1.63 -4.14 -15.35
N TYR A 458 0.37 -4.44 -15.67
CA TYR A 458 -0.46 -5.35 -14.86
C TYR A 458 0.10 -6.78 -14.84
N GLY A 459 0.52 -7.29 -16.00
CA GLY A 459 1.16 -8.61 -16.10
C GLY A 459 2.46 -8.71 -15.30
N ILE A 460 3.32 -7.70 -15.39
CA ILE A 460 4.58 -7.62 -14.62
C ILE A 460 4.29 -7.55 -13.12
N GLY A 461 3.36 -6.67 -12.71
CA GLY A 461 3.07 -6.42 -11.30
C GLY A 461 2.57 -7.65 -10.56
N TRP A 462 1.76 -8.50 -11.19
CA TRP A 462 1.23 -9.72 -10.56
C TRP A 462 2.07 -10.97 -10.86
N GLY A 463 2.66 -11.08 -12.05
CA GLY A 463 3.37 -12.28 -12.47
C GLY A 463 4.82 -12.37 -12.00
N ALA A 464 5.59 -11.28 -12.14
CA ALA A 464 7.03 -11.30 -11.88
C ALA A 464 7.38 -11.57 -10.39
N PRO A 465 6.66 -11.01 -9.40
CA PRO A 465 6.85 -11.35 -7.98
C PRO A 465 6.72 -12.84 -7.68
N THR A 466 5.76 -13.51 -8.33
CA THR A 466 5.52 -14.95 -8.13
C THR A 466 6.63 -15.79 -8.73
N VAL A 467 7.09 -15.45 -9.94
CA VAL A 467 8.24 -16.11 -10.57
C VAL A 467 9.48 -15.98 -9.68
N TRP A 468 9.73 -14.76 -9.17
CA TRP A 468 10.81 -14.51 -8.22
C TRP A 468 10.69 -15.37 -6.96
N ALA A 469 9.52 -15.38 -6.32
CA ALA A 469 9.29 -16.15 -5.09
C ALA A 469 9.49 -17.66 -5.30
N VAL A 470 9.06 -18.21 -6.44
CA VAL A 470 9.29 -19.61 -6.79
C VAL A 470 10.78 -19.90 -6.91
N ILE A 471 11.52 -19.12 -7.71
CA ILE A 471 12.97 -19.32 -7.91
C ILE A 471 13.72 -19.24 -6.57
N TRP A 472 13.44 -18.23 -5.75
CA TRP A 472 14.08 -18.06 -4.45
C TRP A 472 13.75 -19.20 -3.47
N THR A 473 12.53 -19.73 -3.53
CA THR A 473 12.12 -20.90 -2.73
C THR A 473 12.93 -22.13 -3.12
N TRP A 474 13.09 -22.41 -4.42
CA TRP A 474 13.90 -23.54 -4.90
C TRP A 474 15.35 -23.45 -4.42
N ILE A 475 15.96 -22.26 -4.54
CA ILE A 475 17.32 -22.00 -4.05
C ILE A 475 17.39 -22.23 -2.53
N THR A 476 16.43 -21.69 -1.78
CA THR A 476 16.36 -21.80 -0.32
C THR A 476 16.27 -23.25 0.13
N VAL A 477 15.42 -24.07 -0.51
CA VAL A 477 15.27 -25.49 -0.19
C VAL A 477 16.58 -26.25 -0.42
N GLY A 478 17.24 -26.01 -1.55
CA GLY A 478 18.54 -26.62 -1.86
C GLY A 478 19.63 -26.22 -0.85
N TRP A 479 19.70 -24.93 -0.52
CA TRP A 479 20.67 -24.40 0.44
C TRP A 479 20.42 -24.94 1.85
N ALA A 480 19.19 -24.86 2.36
CA ALA A 480 18.84 -25.34 3.69
C ALA A 480 19.14 -26.83 3.85
N ARG A 481 18.78 -27.67 2.87
CA ARG A 481 19.11 -29.11 2.88
C ARG A 481 20.61 -29.36 2.98
N ARG A 482 21.42 -28.64 2.21
CA ARG A 482 22.89 -28.74 2.26
C ARG A 482 23.44 -28.28 3.60
N ALA A 483 22.97 -27.15 4.11
CA ALA A 483 23.42 -26.59 5.39
C ALA A 483 23.10 -27.51 6.58
N LEU A 484 21.89 -28.07 6.62
CA LEU A 484 21.48 -29.03 7.66
C LEU A 484 22.22 -30.38 7.55
N ALA A 485 22.56 -30.82 6.33
CA ALA A 485 23.38 -32.00 6.12
C ALA A 485 24.82 -31.79 6.58
N ILE A 486 25.39 -30.61 6.33
CA ILE A 486 26.70 -30.21 6.85
C ILE A 486 26.66 -30.20 8.37
N GLU A 487 25.70 -29.48 8.97
CA GLU A 487 25.50 -29.40 10.42
C GLU A 487 25.53 -30.78 11.08
N ARG A 488 24.76 -31.75 10.55
CA ARG A 488 24.72 -33.11 11.09
C ARG A 488 26.08 -33.82 10.99
N LYS A 489 26.80 -33.70 9.88
CA LYS A 489 28.10 -34.36 9.68
C LYS A 489 29.19 -33.83 10.61
N THR A 490 29.13 -32.54 10.91
CA THR A 490 30.16 -31.83 11.67
C THR A 490 29.80 -31.60 13.14
N TRP A 491 28.67 -32.15 13.59
CA TRP A 491 28.14 -31.90 14.92
C TRP A 491 29.12 -32.32 16.04
N SER A 492 29.73 -33.50 15.89
CA SER A 492 30.71 -34.02 16.84
C SER A 492 32.00 -33.19 16.87
N SER A 493 32.51 -32.79 15.71
CA SER A 493 33.74 -31.98 15.61
C SER A 493 33.56 -30.57 16.19
N ASP A 494 32.44 -29.91 15.90
CA ASP A 494 32.14 -28.57 16.42
C ASP A 494 31.95 -28.60 17.94
N ARG A 495 31.33 -29.66 18.47
CA ARG A 495 31.21 -29.87 19.91
C ARG A 495 32.59 -29.93 20.56
N LEU A 496 33.47 -30.81 20.08
CA LEU A 496 34.81 -31.00 20.65
C LEU A 496 35.63 -29.70 20.66
N GLN A 497 35.55 -28.90 19.59
CA GLN A 497 36.21 -27.59 19.54
C GLN A 497 35.62 -26.59 20.56
N SER A 498 34.30 -26.59 20.75
CA SER A 498 33.65 -25.72 21.74
C SER A 498 34.03 -26.09 23.19
N THR A 499 34.26 -27.37 23.48
CA THR A 499 34.70 -27.83 24.80
C THR A 499 36.17 -27.54 25.07
N GLN A 500 37.02 -27.55 24.04
CA GLN A 500 38.47 -27.28 24.15
C GLN A 500 38.82 -25.78 24.19
N GLY A 501 37.97 -24.89 23.67
CA GLY A 501 38.20 -23.43 23.73
C GLY A 501 37.85 -22.77 25.07
N LEU A 502 37.46 -23.55 26.08
CA LEU A 502 37.08 -23.09 27.43
C LEU A 502 38.06 -23.57 28.54
N THR A 503 39.12 -24.28 28.16
CA THR A 503 40.30 -24.58 29.00
C THR A 503 41.44 -23.65 28.60
#